data_AF-A0A9E0VJQ4-F1
#
_entry.id   AF-A0A9E0VJQ4-F1
#
_cell.length_a   1.000
_cell.length_b   1.000
_cell.length_c   1.000
_cell.angle_alpha   90.00
_cell.angle_beta   90.00
_cell.angle_gamma   90.00
#
_symmetry.space_group_name_H-M   'P 1'
#
loop_
_entity.id
_entity.type
_entity.pdbx_description
1 polymer ?
#
loop_
_entity_poly.entity_id
_entity_poly.type
_entity_poly.pdbx_seq_one_letter_code
_entity_poly.pdbx_strand_id
1 'polypeptide(L)'
;MANRALGWVSVLVIAFFACSRGGLAARADDGGMKRWVLVESHDDGARTLRVYDEDLSLREDPTVLSQKLVFEHRFEAGEESALAETKAAFEAAGPASAKALRLPRKGKPLWVAVKDEWTEADEDDYSAWFAKSVRTDFLRGTGLHADCADVGLTFRWVYARDHGLPIANTLSGSGKLFGNFTGSSEWDKLPTNADWRRDERFKAALRELYDETYTWSINDDQYPTLITRQYVRPGSMYMIIRSSGGHTQTISSVSDRGGVETYWGNEPAAEAIYDSSLIVEFSNRKGFQNWRHVRRTVAGGKETWKLVPGEQMPGYSREQLETGYANGTDWMNWVLARLGYHFSDEQRYSIFAKSFEQSIDFRRGITALGALYCGPSAPCATTGADYDNYSTFSRDARLKDLRDEIRAIGAKLGPRNSAVKSVRKTLEARGAVAAGSSTTYNDALASDGTIEAWSADPNVAFAARWGFTGTADANQRYAFAADAFLEALKARDGFVQSAWYQCHYWTCSGTEASVKAVETSRIDANIRAAYGELARFDADPGVDAATRASTRARYRGFGLQNFTASVCAGSGRSCTADDVSFANGAASRMNDWSANPVDDLPKRWGF
;
A
#
# COMPACT_ATOMS: atom_id res chain seq x y z
N MET A 1 -31.10 35.89 -1.23
CA MET A 1 -30.09 35.67 -2.30
C MET A 1 -28.72 36.02 -1.70
N ALA A 2 -27.99 35.04 -1.20
CA ALA A 2 -26.68 35.21 -0.60
C ALA A 2 -25.80 34.00 -0.95
N ASN A 3 -24.61 34.29 -1.46
CA ASN A 3 -23.59 33.33 -1.89
C ASN A 3 -23.21 32.35 -0.76
N ARG A 4 -23.31 31.05 -1.04
CA ARG A 4 -22.65 30.01 -0.24
C ARG A 4 -21.28 29.73 -0.85
N ALA A 5 -20.24 30.01 -0.07
CA ALA A 5 -18.86 29.65 -0.37
C ALA A 5 -18.70 28.12 -0.33
N LEU A 6 -18.10 27.57 -1.39
CA LEU A 6 -17.58 26.21 -1.47
C LEU A 6 -16.34 26.12 -0.59
N GLY A 7 -16.46 25.40 0.54
CA GLY A 7 -15.31 24.95 1.31
C GLY A 7 -14.68 23.75 0.61
N TRP A 8 -13.48 23.94 0.07
CA TRP A 8 -12.63 22.88 -0.46
C TRP A 8 -11.79 22.31 0.68
N VAL A 9 -12.00 21.04 1.01
CA VAL A 9 -11.09 20.26 1.88
C VAL A 9 -10.18 19.46 0.94
N SER A 10 -8.93 19.91 0.81
CA SER A 10 -7.89 19.15 0.10
C SER A 10 -7.28 18.14 1.08
N VAL A 11 -7.60 16.85 0.89
CA VAL A 11 -6.89 15.76 1.57
C VAL A 11 -5.65 15.44 0.73
N LEU A 12 -4.47 15.74 1.27
CA LEU A 12 -3.17 15.37 0.72
C LEU A 12 -2.92 13.89 1.04
N VAL A 13 -2.65 13.07 0.03
CA VAL A 13 -2.45 11.61 0.19
C VAL A 13 -1.10 11.20 -0.44
N ILE A 14 -0.28 10.47 0.33
CA ILE A 14 1.11 10.06 0.04
C ILE A 14 1.14 8.53 -0.15
N ALA A 15 1.60 7.97 -1.29
CA ALA A 15 1.29 6.58 -1.73
C ALA A 15 2.25 5.78 -2.68
N PHE A 16 3.14 4.93 -2.15
CA PHE A 16 4.26 4.14 -2.74
C PHE A 16 3.98 3.23 -3.97
N PHE A 17 5.00 2.92 -4.81
CA PHE A 17 4.97 1.92 -5.93
C PHE A 17 6.32 1.40 -6.45
N ALA A 18 6.73 0.23 -5.96
CA ALA A 18 7.30 -0.87 -6.75
C ALA A 18 6.89 -2.16 -6.02
N CYS A 19 6.37 -3.15 -6.74
CA CYS A 19 5.96 -4.44 -6.18
C CYS A 19 6.89 -5.53 -6.71
N SER A 20 7.97 -5.82 -5.99
CA SER A 20 8.92 -6.86 -6.39
C SER A 20 9.48 -7.62 -5.18
N ARG A 21 9.08 -8.88 -5.01
CA ARG A 21 9.92 -9.86 -4.31
C ARG A 21 10.94 -10.41 -5.32
N GLY A 22 12.05 -9.70 -5.48
CA GLY A 22 13.20 -10.18 -6.27
C GLY A 22 14.11 -11.05 -5.41
N GLY A 23 14.15 -12.35 -5.68
CA GLY A 23 15.19 -13.24 -5.17
C GLY A 23 15.79 -14.04 -6.30
N LEU A 24 17.11 -13.95 -6.51
CA LEU A 24 17.99 -15.03 -6.98
C LEU A 24 19.46 -14.59 -7.06
N ALA A 25 20.28 -15.18 -6.19
CA ALA A 25 21.66 -15.57 -6.48
C ALA A 25 21.99 -16.75 -5.57
N ALA A 26 21.77 -17.97 -6.07
CA ALA A 26 22.15 -19.21 -5.39
C ALA A 26 23.64 -19.47 -5.58
N ARG A 27 24.37 -19.61 -4.47
CA ARG A 27 25.63 -20.36 -4.42
C ARG A 27 25.25 -21.79 -4.04
N ALA A 28 25.63 -22.75 -4.88
CA ALA A 28 25.46 -24.17 -4.61
C ALA A 28 26.23 -24.57 -3.36
N ASP A 29 25.56 -25.22 -2.41
CA ASP A 29 26.10 -26.34 -1.64
C ASP A 29 25.00 -26.99 -0.74
N ASP A 30 25.07 -28.31 -0.65
CA ASP A 30 24.39 -29.26 0.27
C ASP A 30 22.87 -29.39 0.22
N GLY A 31 22.34 -30.17 -0.74
CA GLY A 31 21.21 -31.09 -0.50
C GLY A 31 19.88 -30.52 0.05
N GLY A 32 19.62 -29.22 -0.06
CA GLY A 32 18.30 -28.59 0.03
C GLY A 32 17.59 -28.59 1.40
N MET A 33 17.90 -29.49 2.33
CA MET A 33 17.12 -29.63 3.57
C MET A 33 17.66 -28.75 4.70
N LYS A 34 16.86 -27.78 5.17
CA LYS A 34 17.11 -26.98 6.38
C LYS A 34 16.22 -27.44 7.53
N ARG A 35 16.68 -27.29 8.77
CA ARG A 35 15.87 -27.54 9.97
C ARG A 35 15.74 -26.26 10.78
N TRP A 36 14.52 -25.91 11.16
CA TRP A 36 14.18 -24.77 11.99
C TRP A 36 13.67 -25.27 13.34
N VAL A 37 14.20 -24.73 14.43
CA VAL A 37 13.76 -25.07 15.79
C VAL A 37 13.23 -23.80 16.45
N LEU A 38 11.94 -23.77 16.73
CA LEU A 38 11.21 -22.63 17.29
C LEU A 38 10.75 -22.96 18.71
N VAL A 39 10.92 -22.01 19.63
CA VAL A 39 10.38 -22.10 20.99
C VAL A 39 9.39 -20.96 21.20
N GLU A 40 8.13 -21.32 21.44
CA GLU A 40 7.05 -20.37 21.73
C GLU A 40 6.77 -20.37 23.23
N SER A 41 6.61 -19.19 23.82
CA SER A 41 6.24 -19.03 25.22
C SER A 41 4.75 -18.75 25.34
N HIS A 42 4.10 -19.30 26.36
CA HIS A 42 2.67 -19.14 26.64
C HIS A 42 2.44 -18.36 27.93
N ASP A 43 1.24 -17.79 28.08
CA ASP A 43 0.87 -16.95 29.22
C ASP A 43 0.87 -17.69 30.57
N ASP A 44 0.72 -19.01 30.54
CA ASP A 44 0.79 -19.90 31.72
C ASP A 44 2.24 -20.30 32.10
N GLY A 45 3.24 -19.74 31.41
CA GLY A 45 4.65 -20.05 31.62
C GLY A 45 5.12 -21.33 30.92
N ALA A 46 4.21 -22.10 30.30
CA ALA A 46 4.58 -23.23 29.45
C ALA A 46 5.31 -22.75 28.19
N ARG A 47 6.06 -23.66 27.56
CA ARG A 47 6.76 -23.40 26.30
C ARG A 47 6.51 -24.52 25.30
N THR A 48 6.26 -24.19 24.04
CA THR A 48 6.16 -25.19 22.97
C THR A 48 7.41 -25.16 22.10
N LEU A 49 8.09 -26.31 21.97
CA LEU A 49 9.15 -26.53 21.00
C LEU A 49 8.53 -27.07 19.71
N ARG A 50 8.76 -26.38 18.59
CA ARG A 50 8.40 -26.83 17.24
C ARG A 50 9.66 -27.01 16.42
N VAL A 51 9.72 -28.09 15.65
CA VAL A 51 10.83 -28.35 14.71
C VAL A 51 10.24 -28.53 13.33
N TYR A 52 10.74 -27.76 12.36
CA TYR A 52 10.37 -27.84 10.97
C TYR A 52 11.56 -28.31 10.15
N ASP A 53 11.32 -29.18 9.19
CA ASP A 53 12.26 -29.49 8.12
C ASP A 53 11.79 -28.80 6.83
N GLU A 54 12.69 -28.12 6.13
CA GLU A 54 12.44 -27.36 4.91
C GLU A 54 13.27 -27.91 3.75
N ASP A 55 12.62 -28.45 2.73
CA ASP A 55 13.26 -28.80 1.46
C ASP A 55 13.28 -27.59 0.52
N LEU A 56 14.42 -26.90 0.48
CA LEU A 56 14.66 -25.76 -0.39
C LEU A 56 14.56 -26.11 -1.88
N SER A 57 14.75 -27.38 -2.27
CA SER A 57 14.59 -27.80 -3.67
C SER A 57 13.12 -27.80 -4.11
N LEU A 58 12.20 -27.92 -3.16
CA LEU A 58 10.75 -27.88 -3.41
C LEU A 58 10.21 -26.45 -3.47
N ARG A 59 11.01 -25.41 -3.17
CA ARG A 59 10.56 -24.01 -3.32
C ARG A 59 10.25 -23.64 -4.78
N GLU A 60 10.81 -24.37 -5.75
CA GLU A 60 10.56 -24.14 -7.17
C GLU A 60 9.27 -24.84 -7.67
N ASP A 61 8.72 -25.79 -6.91
CA ASP A 61 7.45 -26.46 -7.22
C ASP A 61 6.33 -25.91 -6.31
N PRO A 62 5.49 -25.00 -6.80
CA PRO A 62 4.43 -24.37 -6.02
C PRO A 62 3.28 -25.34 -5.65
N THR A 63 3.39 -26.62 -5.98
CA THR A 63 2.42 -27.65 -5.58
C THR A 63 2.82 -28.40 -4.32
N VAL A 64 4.05 -28.18 -3.82
CA VAL A 64 4.62 -28.91 -2.69
C VAL A 64 5.10 -27.94 -1.61
N LEU A 65 4.59 -28.13 -0.38
CA LEU A 65 5.07 -27.37 0.77
C LEU A 65 6.53 -27.76 1.03
N SER A 66 7.43 -26.80 0.86
CA SER A 66 8.86 -26.96 1.17
C SER A 66 9.08 -27.17 2.67
N GLN A 67 8.26 -26.54 3.54
CA GLN A 67 8.36 -26.65 4.99
C GLN A 67 7.39 -27.68 5.59
N LYS A 68 7.88 -28.48 6.55
CA LYS A 68 7.14 -29.53 7.24
C LYS A 68 7.43 -29.51 8.72
N LEU A 69 6.41 -29.35 9.56
CA LEU A 69 6.51 -29.58 11.00
C LEU A 69 6.80 -31.07 11.25
N VAL A 70 7.95 -31.37 11.85
CA VAL A 70 8.41 -32.74 12.16
C VAL A 70 8.36 -33.06 13.64
N PHE A 71 8.30 -32.06 14.51
CA PHE A 71 8.15 -32.26 15.95
C PHE A 71 7.42 -31.07 16.59
N GLU A 72 6.51 -31.36 17.51
CA GLU A 72 5.90 -30.37 18.40
C GLU A 72 5.76 -30.98 19.79
N HIS A 73 6.24 -30.27 20.81
CA HIS A 73 6.06 -30.66 22.20
C HIS A 73 5.88 -29.45 23.09
N ARG A 74 4.87 -29.50 23.96
CA ARG A 74 4.63 -28.50 24.99
C ARG A 74 5.28 -28.96 26.29
N PHE A 75 6.13 -28.11 26.84
CA PHE A 75 6.77 -28.22 28.13
C PHE A 75 6.04 -27.32 29.11
N GLU A 76 5.67 -27.85 30.26
CA GLU A 76 5.03 -27.10 31.33
C GLU A 76 6.03 -26.16 32.02
N ALA A 77 5.52 -25.20 32.78
CA ALA A 77 6.36 -24.29 33.57
C ALA A 77 7.22 -25.08 34.57
N GLY A 78 8.54 -24.87 34.58
CA GLY A 78 9.49 -25.63 35.41
C GLY A 78 10.20 -26.79 34.69
N GLU A 79 9.92 -27.03 33.40
CA GLU A 79 10.58 -28.07 32.59
C GLU A 79 11.71 -27.51 31.69
N GLU A 80 12.39 -26.43 32.12
CA GLU A 80 13.38 -25.73 31.28
C GLU A 80 14.57 -26.62 30.88
N SER A 81 15.00 -27.54 31.75
CA SER A 81 16.06 -28.49 31.44
C SER A 81 15.65 -29.49 30.36
N ALA A 82 14.42 -30.02 30.42
CA ALA A 82 13.90 -30.95 29.42
C ALA A 82 13.72 -30.27 28.05
N LEU A 83 13.26 -29.02 28.04
CA LEU A 83 13.19 -28.20 26.83
C LEU A 83 14.58 -27.97 26.21
N ALA A 84 15.58 -27.60 27.03
CA ALA A 84 16.93 -27.34 26.55
C ALA A 84 17.59 -28.59 25.96
N GLU A 85 17.45 -29.74 26.62
CA GLU A 85 17.94 -31.03 26.14
C GLU A 85 17.27 -31.44 24.83
N THR A 86 15.95 -31.32 24.75
CA THR A 86 15.18 -31.69 23.55
C THR A 86 15.54 -30.78 22.38
N LYS A 87 15.65 -29.47 22.61
CA LYS A 87 16.10 -28.50 21.60
C LYS A 87 17.50 -28.85 21.06
N ALA A 88 18.45 -29.07 21.96
CA ALA A 88 19.82 -29.42 21.58
C ALA A 88 19.89 -30.73 20.78
N ALA A 89 19.07 -31.73 21.13
CA ALA A 89 18.98 -32.98 20.39
C ALA A 89 18.51 -32.79 18.94
N PHE A 90 17.51 -31.93 18.70
CA PHE A 90 17.01 -31.67 17.34
C PHE A 90 17.95 -30.81 16.49
N GLU A 91 18.63 -29.85 17.12
CA GLU A 91 19.67 -29.04 16.47
C GLU A 91 20.88 -29.91 16.07
N ALA A 92 21.21 -30.93 16.87
CA ALA A 92 22.31 -31.85 16.59
C ALA A 92 21.96 -32.97 15.57
N ALA A 93 20.69 -33.41 15.50
CA ALA A 93 20.31 -34.60 14.75
C ALA A 93 20.27 -34.44 13.21
N GLY A 94 20.23 -33.21 12.67
CA GLY A 94 20.10 -32.96 11.22
C GLY A 94 18.81 -33.53 10.58
N PRO A 95 18.47 -33.13 9.33
CA PRO A 95 17.24 -33.58 8.68
C PRO A 95 17.29 -35.09 8.38
N ALA A 96 16.46 -35.86 9.07
CA ALA A 96 16.25 -37.28 8.77
C ALA A 96 15.13 -37.40 7.73
N SER A 97 15.31 -38.27 6.73
CA SER A 97 14.40 -38.48 5.60
C SER A 97 13.01 -38.97 6.04
N ALA A 98 12.15 -38.04 6.44
CA ALA A 98 10.80 -38.34 6.91
C ALA A 98 9.81 -38.36 5.75
N LYS A 99 9.46 -39.59 5.33
CA LYS A 99 8.30 -39.93 4.49
C LYS A 99 7.10 -39.01 4.77
N ALA A 100 6.49 -38.47 3.71
CA ALA A 100 5.41 -37.49 3.76
C ALA A 100 4.25 -37.95 4.65
N LEU A 101 4.05 -37.26 5.78
CA LEU A 101 2.88 -37.44 6.64
C LEU A 101 1.79 -36.50 6.13
N ARG A 102 0.73 -37.05 5.54
CA ARG A 102 -0.47 -36.27 5.18
C ARG A 102 -1.35 -36.17 6.43
N LEU A 103 -1.40 -35.01 7.07
CA LEU A 103 -2.37 -34.71 8.12
C LEU A 103 -3.75 -34.43 7.49
N PRO A 104 -4.84 -35.09 7.94
CA PRO A 104 -6.18 -34.74 7.52
C PRO A 104 -6.64 -33.42 8.19
N ARG A 105 -7.17 -32.48 7.40
CA ARG A 105 -7.81 -31.24 7.90
C ARG A 105 -9.07 -31.58 8.70
N LYS A 106 -9.12 -31.16 9.97
CA LYS A 106 -10.34 -31.14 10.79
C LYS A 106 -10.45 -29.79 11.52
N GLY A 107 -10.46 -28.69 10.76
CA GLY A 107 -10.76 -27.33 11.25
C GLY A 107 -12.24 -26.99 11.07
N LYS A 108 -12.74 -26.00 11.81
CA LYS A 108 -14.10 -25.48 11.62
C LYS A 108 -14.12 -24.56 10.39
N PRO A 109 -15.17 -24.56 9.55
CA PRO A 109 -15.26 -23.58 8.47
C PRO A 109 -15.23 -22.16 9.04
N LEU A 110 -14.61 -21.22 8.34
CA LEU A 110 -14.56 -19.81 8.72
C LEU A 110 -15.98 -19.23 8.82
N TRP A 111 -16.84 -19.52 7.83
CA TRP A 111 -18.31 -19.43 7.93
C TRP A 111 -19.01 -20.45 7.03
N VAL A 112 -20.27 -20.73 7.32
CA VAL A 112 -21.13 -21.56 6.48
C VAL A 112 -21.78 -20.67 5.43
N ALA A 113 -21.53 -20.97 4.15
CA ALA A 113 -22.15 -20.22 3.07
C ALA A 113 -23.67 -20.47 3.02
N VAL A 114 -24.47 -19.41 2.82
CA VAL A 114 -25.94 -19.47 2.74
C VAL A 114 -26.44 -20.07 1.42
N LYS A 115 -25.51 -20.29 0.47
CA LYS A 115 -25.78 -20.92 -0.82
C LYS A 115 -24.54 -21.62 -1.37
N ASP A 116 -24.77 -22.45 -2.37
CA ASP A 116 -23.76 -23.33 -2.95
C ASP A 116 -22.91 -22.68 -4.05
N GLU A 117 -23.28 -21.50 -4.56
CA GLU A 117 -22.49 -20.82 -5.58
C GLU A 117 -22.59 -19.30 -5.53
N TRP A 118 -21.55 -18.64 -6.03
CA TRP A 118 -21.56 -17.22 -6.37
C TRP A 118 -22.15 -17.03 -7.78
N THR A 119 -23.02 -16.03 -7.94
CA THR A 119 -23.77 -15.77 -9.17
C THR A 119 -23.49 -14.38 -9.73
N GLU A 120 -23.93 -14.10 -10.96
CA GLU A 120 -23.82 -12.76 -11.55
C GLU A 120 -24.60 -11.69 -10.76
N ALA A 121 -25.75 -12.07 -10.19
CA ALA A 121 -26.51 -11.16 -9.33
C ALA A 121 -25.72 -10.79 -8.06
N ASP A 122 -24.89 -11.69 -7.54
CA ASP A 122 -23.99 -11.36 -6.42
C ASP A 122 -22.89 -10.39 -6.82
N GLU A 123 -22.41 -10.45 -8.07
CA GLU A 123 -21.46 -9.48 -8.58
C GLU A 123 -22.10 -8.10 -8.77
N ASP A 124 -23.37 -8.03 -9.19
CA ASP A 124 -24.13 -6.79 -9.25
C ASP A 124 -24.27 -6.16 -7.85
N ASP A 125 -24.67 -6.97 -6.87
CA ASP A 125 -24.83 -6.54 -5.48
C ASP A 125 -23.47 -6.17 -4.84
N TYR A 126 -22.41 -6.94 -5.13
CA TYR A 126 -21.05 -6.62 -4.70
C TYR A 126 -20.59 -5.28 -5.26
N SER A 127 -20.78 -5.03 -6.56
CA SER A 127 -20.42 -3.76 -7.21
C SER A 127 -21.18 -2.58 -6.59
N ALA A 128 -22.48 -2.75 -6.32
CA ALA A 128 -23.28 -1.72 -5.68
C ALA A 128 -22.83 -1.45 -4.23
N TRP A 129 -22.56 -2.51 -3.46
CA TRP A 129 -22.00 -2.42 -2.11
C TRP A 129 -20.65 -1.72 -2.12
N PHE A 130 -19.77 -2.08 -3.07
CA PHE A 130 -18.43 -1.53 -3.21
C PHE A 130 -18.47 -0.02 -3.40
N ALA A 131 -19.21 0.44 -4.42
CA ALA A 131 -19.33 1.86 -4.74
C ALA A 131 -19.88 2.68 -3.55
N LYS A 132 -20.77 2.08 -2.76
CA LYS A 132 -21.38 2.72 -1.59
C LYS A 132 -20.46 2.73 -0.37
N SER A 133 -19.75 1.63 -0.10
CA SER A 133 -19.20 1.34 1.22
C SER A 133 -17.67 1.44 1.28
N VAL A 134 -16.98 1.26 0.15
CA VAL A 134 -15.51 1.26 0.10
C VAL A 134 -14.99 2.68 -0.11
N ARG A 135 -14.02 3.07 0.69
CA ARG A 135 -13.32 4.37 0.68
C ARG A 135 -11.84 4.15 0.99
N THR A 136 -11.02 5.18 0.86
CA THR A 136 -9.56 5.10 1.13
C THR A 136 -9.21 4.82 2.60
N ASP A 137 -10.18 4.97 3.51
CA ASP A 137 -10.07 4.64 4.94
C ASP A 137 -10.71 3.29 5.31
N PHE A 138 -11.11 2.46 4.34
CA PHE A 138 -11.87 1.24 4.60
C PHE A 138 -11.18 0.24 5.54
N LEU A 139 -9.84 0.13 5.45
CA LEU A 139 -9.00 -0.73 6.31
C LEU A 139 -8.44 -0.03 7.54
N ARG A 140 -8.67 1.28 7.70
CA ARG A 140 -8.07 2.05 8.80
C ARG A 140 -8.54 1.52 10.16
N GLY A 141 -7.57 1.23 11.03
CA GLY A 141 -7.76 0.74 12.39
C GLY A 141 -8.27 -0.70 12.47
N THR A 142 -8.13 -1.50 11.41
CA THR A 142 -8.58 -2.90 11.39
C THR A 142 -7.49 -3.89 11.80
N GLY A 143 -6.23 -3.49 11.66
CA GLY A 143 -5.05 -4.33 11.79
C GLY A 143 -4.76 -5.20 10.58
N LEU A 144 -5.36 -4.88 9.42
CA LEU A 144 -5.11 -5.58 8.15
C LEU A 144 -4.23 -4.69 7.26
N HIS A 145 -3.00 -5.13 7.08
CA HIS A 145 -2.03 -4.45 6.23
C HIS A 145 -2.13 -5.11 4.86
N ALA A 146 -2.54 -4.33 3.87
CA ALA A 146 -2.84 -4.83 2.54
C ALA A 146 -1.90 -4.18 1.52
N ASP A 147 -1.25 -5.00 0.71
CA ASP A 147 -0.60 -4.56 -0.51
C ASP A 147 -1.61 -4.35 -1.67
N CYS A 148 -1.11 -4.17 -2.89
CA CYS A 148 -1.96 -3.93 -4.04
C CYS A 148 -2.90 -5.09 -4.41
N ALA A 149 -2.49 -6.34 -4.20
CA ALA A 149 -3.32 -7.52 -4.43
C ALA A 149 -4.30 -7.73 -3.27
N ASP A 150 -3.80 -7.57 -2.05
CA ASP A 150 -4.56 -7.76 -0.81
C ASP A 150 -5.78 -6.84 -0.74
N VAL A 151 -5.67 -5.60 -1.20
CA VAL A 151 -6.79 -4.64 -1.18
C VAL A 151 -8.00 -5.20 -1.93
N GLY A 152 -7.81 -5.73 -3.13
CA GLY A 152 -8.89 -6.34 -3.92
C GLY A 152 -9.46 -7.59 -3.28
N LEU A 153 -8.58 -8.45 -2.73
CA LEU A 153 -8.99 -9.63 -1.97
C LEU A 153 -9.86 -9.24 -0.77
N THR A 154 -9.44 -8.23 -0.02
CA THR A 154 -10.11 -7.79 1.20
C THR A 154 -11.53 -7.34 0.91
N PHE A 155 -11.72 -6.51 -0.11
CA PHE A 155 -13.05 -6.02 -0.47
C PHE A 155 -14.02 -7.16 -0.78
N ARG A 156 -13.57 -8.14 -1.58
CA ARG A 156 -14.40 -9.29 -1.95
C ARG A 156 -14.68 -10.20 -0.77
N TRP A 157 -13.66 -10.49 0.04
CA TRP A 157 -13.80 -11.36 1.22
C TRP A 157 -14.70 -10.76 2.29
N VAL A 158 -14.58 -9.46 2.57
CA VAL A 158 -15.44 -8.76 3.52
C VAL A 158 -16.89 -8.80 3.07
N TYR A 159 -17.16 -8.46 1.80
CA TYR A 159 -18.51 -8.54 1.26
C TYR A 159 -19.08 -9.96 1.33
N ALA A 160 -18.29 -10.96 0.94
CA ALA A 160 -18.69 -12.36 0.97
C ALA A 160 -19.05 -12.82 2.38
N ARG A 161 -18.23 -12.46 3.36
CA ARG A 161 -18.45 -12.79 4.78
C ARG A 161 -19.72 -12.12 5.31
N ASP A 162 -19.90 -10.83 5.08
CA ASP A 162 -21.04 -10.07 5.60
C ASP A 162 -22.39 -10.53 5.01
N HIS A 163 -22.36 -11.14 3.82
CA HIS A 163 -23.54 -11.70 3.14
C HIS A 163 -23.61 -13.23 3.18
N GLY A 164 -22.68 -13.89 3.87
CA GLY A 164 -22.61 -15.35 3.95
C GLY A 164 -22.41 -16.05 2.60
N LEU A 165 -21.77 -15.41 1.62
CA LEU A 165 -21.53 -15.95 0.28
C LEU A 165 -20.33 -16.90 0.26
N PRO A 166 -20.27 -17.84 -0.69
CA PRO A 166 -19.08 -18.67 -0.87
C PRO A 166 -17.93 -17.85 -1.45
N ILE A 167 -16.71 -18.05 -0.93
CA ILE A 167 -15.51 -17.40 -1.43
C ILE A 167 -14.33 -18.37 -1.42
N ALA A 168 -13.43 -18.23 -2.40
CA ALA A 168 -12.19 -18.96 -2.46
C ALA A 168 -11.14 -18.23 -3.31
N ASN A 169 -9.89 -18.43 -2.95
CA ASN A 169 -8.70 -17.99 -3.68
C ASN A 169 -7.63 -19.09 -3.66
N THR A 170 -6.77 -19.08 -4.67
CA THR A 170 -5.69 -20.06 -4.85
C THR A 170 -4.43 -19.57 -4.16
N LEU A 171 -3.93 -20.35 -3.20
CA LEU A 171 -2.70 -20.02 -2.48
C LEU A 171 -1.47 -20.23 -3.38
N SER A 172 -0.55 -19.26 -3.40
CA SER A 172 0.63 -19.28 -4.26
C SER A 172 1.55 -20.46 -4.02
N GLY A 173 1.78 -20.83 -2.75
CA GLY A 173 2.76 -21.84 -2.40
C GLY A 173 2.27 -23.28 -2.50
N SER A 174 0.96 -23.50 -2.63
CA SER A 174 0.39 -24.86 -2.67
C SER A 174 -0.57 -25.14 -3.82
N GLY A 175 -1.02 -24.10 -4.54
CA GLY A 175 -2.09 -24.19 -5.54
C GLY A 175 -3.44 -24.64 -4.96
N LYS A 176 -3.58 -24.72 -3.62
CA LYS A 176 -4.82 -25.14 -2.97
C LYS A 176 -5.78 -23.97 -2.87
N LEU A 177 -7.07 -24.29 -2.89
CA LEU A 177 -8.11 -23.31 -2.57
C LEU A 177 -8.16 -23.07 -1.06
N PHE A 178 -8.12 -21.79 -0.71
CA PHE A 178 -8.38 -21.21 0.59
C PHE A 178 -9.68 -20.42 0.50
N GLY A 179 -10.59 -20.57 1.45
CA GLY A 179 -11.96 -20.05 1.32
C GLY A 179 -12.76 -20.12 2.60
N ASN A 180 -14.06 -19.80 2.54
CA ASN A 180 -14.97 -19.83 3.69
C ASN A 180 -15.04 -21.20 4.40
N PHE A 181 -14.71 -22.27 3.68
CA PHE A 181 -14.66 -23.66 4.16
C PHE A 181 -13.32 -24.04 4.80
N THR A 182 -12.33 -23.13 4.82
CA THR A 182 -11.02 -23.38 5.44
C THR A 182 -11.08 -23.10 6.93
N GLY A 183 -10.25 -23.82 7.70
CA GLY A 183 -10.05 -23.63 9.13
C GLY A 183 -8.62 -24.03 9.50
N SER A 184 -8.12 -23.45 10.60
CA SER A 184 -6.81 -23.71 11.17
C SER A 184 -6.92 -23.79 12.68
N SER A 185 -6.15 -24.67 13.32
CA SER A 185 -6.08 -24.74 14.79
C SER A 185 -5.62 -23.43 15.44
N GLU A 186 -4.88 -22.60 14.70
CA GLU A 186 -4.33 -21.34 15.21
C GLU A 186 -5.40 -20.27 15.37
N TRP A 187 -6.24 -20.07 14.36
CA TRP A 187 -7.28 -19.04 14.39
C TRP A 187 -8.67 -19.57 14.72
N ASP A 188 -8.93 -20.88 14.70
CA ASP A 188 -10.22 -21.46 15.13
C ASP A 188 -10.53 -21.22 16.63
N LYS A 189 -9.52 -20.86 17.43
CA LYS A 189 -9.67 -20.47 18.84
C LYS A 189 -9.90 -18.97 19.04
N LEU A 190 -9.71 -18.14 18.01
CA LEU A 190 -9.89 -16.70 18.10
C LEU A 190 -11.37 -16.32 18.15
N PRO A 191 -11.73 -15.21 18.82
CA PRO A 191 -13.11 -14.77 18.90
C PRO A 191 -13.64 -14.35 17.53
N THR A 192 -14.91 -14.68 17.28
CA THR A 192 -15.69 -14.16 16.14
C THR A 192 -16.54 -12.97 16.57
N ASN A 193 -16.89 -12.10 15.63
CA ASN A 193 -17.77 -10.96 15.86
C ASN A 193 -18.77 -10.81 14.72
N ALA A 194 -19.86 -10.06 14.86
CA ALA A 194 -20.74 -9.75 13.73
C ALA A 194 -20.09 -8.70 12.80
N ASP A 195 -19.37 -7.72 13.35
CA ASP A 195 -18.58 -6.76 12.59
C ASP A 195 -17.22 -7.36 12.24
N TRP A 196 -16.91 -7.51 10.95
CA TRP A 196 -15.66 -8.12 10.49
C TRP A 196 -14.41 -7.39 11.02
N ARG A 197 -14.52 -6.08 11.30
CA ARG A 197 -13.40 -5.29 11.85
C ARG A 197 -12.97 -5.76 13.23
N ARG A 198 -13.91 -6.35 13.99
CA ARG A 198 -13.71 -6.91 15.34
C ARG A 198 -13.58 -8.44 15.35
N ASP A 199 -13.68 -9.09 14.19
CA ASP A 199 -13.64 -10.54 14.06
C ASP A 199 -12.18 -11.00 13.92
N GLU A 200 -11.52 -11.27 15.03
CA GLU A 200 -10.10 -11.69 15.03
C GLU A 200 -9.88 -13.00 14.29
N ARG A 201 -10.86 -13.92 14.32
CA ARG A 201 -10.81 -15.16 13.55
C ARG A 201 -10.79 -14.89 12.05
N PHE A 202 -11.68 -14.03 11.56
CA PHE A 202 -11.73 -13.62 10.15
C PHE A 202 -10.48 -12.84 9.72
N LYS A 203 -10.02 -11.89 10.55
CA LYS A 203 -8.82 -11.11 10.25
C LYS A 203 -7.56 -11.97 10.22
N ALA A 204 -7.45 -12.97 11.11
CA ALA A 204 -6.34 -13.91 11.07
C ALA A 204 -6.34 -14.75 9.79
N ALA A 205 -7.51 -15.20 9.32
CA ALA A 205 -7.63 -15.91 8.04
C ALA A 205 -7.26 -15.01 6.85
N LEU A 206 -7.62 -13.72 6.87
CA LEU A 206 -7.18 -12.77 5.84
C LEU A 206 -5.67 -12.54 5.84
N ARG A 207 -5.03 -12.47 7.01
CA ARG A 207 -3.56 -12.38 7.10
C ARG A 207 -2.90 -13.62 6.51
N GLU A 208 -3.40 -14.82 6.82
CA GLU A 208 -2.92 -16.05 6.19
C GLU A 208 -3.09 -16.02 4.66
N LEU A 209 -4.21 -15.46 4.17
CA LEU A 209 -4.42 -15.28 2.73
C LEU A 209 -3.41 -14.30 2.12
N TYR A 210 -3.14 -13.15 2.75
CA TYR A 210 -2.16 -12.18 2.25
C TYR A 210 -0.74 -12.76 2.23
N ASP A 211 -0.37 -13.50 3.27
CA ASP A 211 0.96 -14.13 3.35
C ASP A 211 1.17 -15.19 2.25
N GLU A 212 0.09 -15.81 1.79
CA GLU A 212 0.06 -16.91 0.82
C GLU A 212 -0.51 -16.49 -0.54
N THR A 213 -0.65 -15.20 -0.82
CA THR A 213 -1.04 -14.68 -2.13
C THR A 213 -0.20 -13.48 -2.54
N TYR A 214 -0.19 -13.20 -3.83
CA TYR A 214 0.45 -12.01 -4.41
C TYR A 214 -0.16 -11.76 -5.79
N THR A 215 0.23 -10.66 -6.45
CA THR A 215 -0.35 -10.27 -7.73
C THR A 215 -0.40 -11.38 -8.79
N TRP A 216 0.57 -12.31 -8.83
CA TRP A 216 0.49 -13.41 -9.79
C TRP A 216 -0.45 -14.54 -9.38
N SER A 217 -0.57 -14.88 -8.09
CA SER A 217 -1.45 -15.98 -7.68
C SER A 217 -2.92 -15.60 -7.85
N ILE A 218 -3.28 -14.34 -7.57
CA ILE A 218 -4.65 -13.86 -7.74
C ILE A 218 -5.09 -13.84 -9.21
N ASN A 219 -4.16 -13.88 -10.17
CA ASN A 219 -4.49 -14.00 -11.59
C ASN A 219 -5.22 -15.33 -11.88
N ASP A 220 -4.91 -16.40 -11.16
CA ASP A 220 -5.52 -17.72 -11.39
C ASP A 220 -6.95 -17.80 -10.83
N ASP A 221 -7.27 -16.86 -9.93
CA ASP A 221 -8.60 -16.67 -9.35
C ASP A 221 -9.47 -15.70 -10.16
N GLN A 222 -8.93 -15.17 -11.25
CA GLN A 222 -9.58 -14.17 -12.09
C GLN A 222 -9.68 -14.64 -13.55
N TYR A 223 -10.41 -13.87 -14.36
CA TYR A 223 -10.55 -14.12 -15.79
C TYR A 223 -10.63 -12.81 -16.57
N PRO A 224 -10.06 -12.78 -17.80
CA PRO A 224 -10.10 -11.59 -18.64
C PRO A 224 -11.55 -11.34 -19.06
N THR A 225 -11.97 -10.08 -18.94
CA THR A 225 -13.36 -9.72 -19.12
C THR A 225 -13.60 -8.84 -20.33
N LEU A 226 -14.83 -8.87 -20.83
CA LEU A 226 -15.35 -8.01 -21.88
C LEU A 226 -15.37 -6.56 -21.40
N ILE A 227 -14.88 -5.65 -22.22
CA ILE A 227 -14.85 -4.22 -21.91
C ILE A 227 -16.22 -3.61 -22.20
N THR A 228 -17.11 -3.70 -21.20
CA THR A 228 -18.41 -3.01 -21.18
C THR A 228 -18.69 -2.49 -19.78
N ARG A 229 -19.66 -1.59 -19.63
CA ARG A 229 -20.09 -1.10 -18.31
C ARG A 229 -20.64 -2.19 -17.39
N GLN A 230 -21.08 -3.31 -17.96
CA GLN A 230 -21.57 -4.44 -17.16
C GLN A 230 -20.42 -5.15 -16.45
N TYR A 231 -19.28 -5.33 -17.14
CA TYR A 231 -18.19 -6.17 -16.61
C TYR A 231 -16.96 -5.38 -16.16
N VAL A 232 -16.84 -4.12 -16.55
CA VAL A 232 -15.85 -3.16 -16.03
C VAL A 232 -16.60 -2.18 -15.14
N ARG A 233 -16.69 -2.52 -13.86
CA ARG A 233 -17.54 -1.86 -12.87
C ARG A 233 -16.83 -1.77 -11.50
N PRO A 234 -17.35 -1.00 -10.53
CA PRO A 234 -16.77 -0.99 -9.19
C PRO A 234 -16.59 -2.41 -8.62
N GLY A 235 -15.41 -2.69 -8.06
CA GLY A 235 -15.04 -4.02 -7.56
C GLY A 235 -14.39 -4.95 -8.60
N SER A 236 -14.46 -4.64 -9.91
CA SER A 236 -13.64 -5.29 -10.95
C SER A 236 -12.16 -4.94 -10.77
N MET A 237 -11.27 -5.71 -11.39
CA MET A 237 -9.83 -5.57 -11.21
C MET A 237 -9.15 -5.12 -12.51
N TYR A 238 -8.06 -4.38 -12.38
CA TYR A 238 -7.09 -4.16 -13.45
C TYR A 238 -5.72 -4.63 -12.95
N MET A 239 -5.18 -5.63 -13.65
CA MET A 239 -3.93 -6.28 -13.27
C MET A 239 -2.83 -5.89 -14.23
N ILE A 240 -1.70 -5.46 -13.69
CA ILE A 240 -0.43 -5.24 -14.38
C ILE A 240 0.52 -6.35 -13.96
N ILE A 241 1.03 -7.13 -14.92
CA ILE A 241 2.02 -8.17 -14.63
C ILE A 241 3.28 -7.95 -15.47
N ARG A 242 4.43 -7.91 -14.79
CA ARG A 242 5.78 -7.74 -15.34
C ARG A 242 6.66 -8.93 -14.94
N SER A 243 7.80 -9.11 -15.61
CA SER A 243 8.76 -10.16 -15.23
C SER A 243 9.31 -10.00 -13.81
N SER A 244 9.43 -8.76 -13.32
CA SER A 244 9.99 -8.45 -12.00
C SER A 244 8.94 -8.20 -10.91
N GLY A 245 7.64 -8.29 -11.23
CA GLY A 245 6.61 -7.85 -10.29
C GLY A 245 5.21 -7.75 -10.88
N GLY A 246 4.25 -7.30 -10.10
CA GLY A 246 2.90 -7.04 -10.59
C GLY A 246 2.20 -6.01 -9.73
N HIS A 247 1.23 -5.31 -10.31
CA HIS A 247 0.42 -4.34 -9.61
C HIS A 247 -1.07 -4.62 -9.88
N THR A 248 -1.88 -4.49 -8.85
CA THR A 248 -3.31 -4.72 -8.93
C THR A 248 -4.08 -3.48 -8.46
N GLN A 249 -5.12 -3.15 -9.22
CA GLN A 249 -5.98 -2.00 -8.99
C GLN A 249 -7.43 -2.46 -9.02
N THR A 250 -8.21 -2.17 -7.99
CA THR A 250 -9.64 -2.44 -7.95
C THR A 250 -10.39 -1.22 -8.48
N ILE A 251 -11.24 -1.36 -9.48
CA ILE A 251 -12.02 -0.24 -10.02
C ILE A 251 -12.93 0.31 -8.92
N SER A 252 -12.86 1.61 -8.68
CA SER A 252 -13.69 2.31 -7.71
C SER A 252 -14.84 3.04 -8.38
N SER A 253 -14.59 3.62 -9.55
CA SER A 253 -15.60 4.29 -10.35
C SER A 253 -15.23 4.26 -11.84
N VAL A 254 -16.24 4.39 -12.69
CA VAL A 254 -16.06 4.69 -14.11
C VAL A 254 -17.00 5.84 -14.45
N SER A 255 -16.45 7.00 -14.83
CA SER A 255 -17.24 8.21 -15.06
C SER A 255 -16.74 9.05 -16.23
N ASP A 256 -17.61 9.95 -16.70
CA ASP A 256 -17.35 10.94 -17.74
C ASP A 256 -16.45 12.10 -17.27
N ARG A 257 -16.19 12.20 -15.96
CA ARG A 257 -15.37 13.26 -15.36
C ARG A 257 -13.96 12.81 -15.02
N GLY A 258 -13.79 11.54 -14.64
CA GLY A 258 -12.51 10.99 -14.16
C GLY A 258 -11.94 9.85 -15.00
N GLY A 259 -12.70 9.31 -15.96
CA GLY A 259 -12.33 8.08 -16.64
C GLY A 259 -12.57 6.87 -15.73
N VAL A 260 -11.63 5.92 -15.74
CA VAL A 260 -11.61 4.81 -14.79
C VAL A 260 -10.80 5.23 -13.57
N GLU A 261 -11.42 5.19 -12.39
CA GLU A 261 -10.76 5.40 -11.10
C GLU A 261 -10.60 4.07 -10.37
N THR A 262 -9.55 3.95 -9.56
CA THR A 262 -9.17 2.71 -8.90
C THR A 262 -8.80 2.93 -7.44
N TYR A 263 -8.95 1.86 -6.65
CA TYR A 263 -8.40 1.68 -5.31
C TYR A 263 -7.31 0.62 -5.32
N TRP A 264 -6.25 0.84 -4.56
CA TRP A 264 -5.11 -0.08 -4.47
C TRP A 264 -4.34 0.12 -3.16
N GLY A 265 -3.54 -0.87 -2.76
CA GLY A 265 -2.67 -0.83 -1.57
C GLY A 265 -1.19 -0.66 -1.92
N ASN A 266 -0.37 -0.27 -0.95
CA ASN A 266 1.07 0.00 -1.15
C ASN A 266 1.98 -1.18 -0.82
N GLU A 267 3.22 -1.11 -1.33
CA GLU A 267 4.35 -1.79 -0.71
C GLU A 267 5.23 -0.75 0.03
N PRO A 268 5.60 -1.00 1.30
CA PRO A 268 5.22 -2.17 2.11
C PRO A 268 3.74 -2.10 2.50
N ALA A 269 3.10 -3.26 2.69
CA ALA A 269 1.68 -3.36 3.02
C ALA A 269 1.29 -2.50 4.22
N ALA A 270 0.20 -1.76 4.10
CA ALA A 270 -0.34 -0.91 5.16
C ALA A 270 -1.88 -0.91 5.12
N GLU A 271 -2.51 -0.32 6.13
CA GLU A 271 -3.97 -0.11 6.12
C GLU A 271 -4.41 1.00 5.16
N ALA A 272 -3.46 1.71 4.54
CA ALA A 272 -3.75 2.80 3.63
C ALA A 272 -4.22 2.24 2.28
N ILE A 273 -5.44 2.63 1.87
CA ILE A 273 -5.91 2.43 0.51
C ILE A 273 -5.78 3.76 -0.24
N TYR A 274 -5.30 3.67 -1.46
CA TYR A 274 -5.06 4.81 -2.32
C TYR A 274 -6.07 4.86 -3.44
N ASP A 275 -6.44 6.08 -3.83
CA ASP A 275 -7.26 6.35 -4.99
C ASP A 275 -6.45 7.01 -6.10
N SER A 276 -6.66 6.57 -7.34
CA SER A 276 -6.07 7.22 -8.50
C SER A 276 -6.93 7.01 -9.74
N SER A 277 -6.64 7.79 -10.78
CA SER A 277 -6.99 7.34 -12.14
C SER A 277 -6.29 6.01 -12.43
N LEU A 278 -6.89 5.21 -13.30
CA LEU A 278 -6.36 3.92 -13.72
C LEU A 278 -4.95 4.07 -14.27
N ILE A 279 -3.99 3.41 -13.61
CA ILE A 279 -2.63 3.31 -14.10
C ILE A 279 -2.62 2.24 -15.18
N VAL A 280 -2.28 2.64 -16.40
CA VAL A 280 -2.15 1.73 -17.55
C VAL A 280 -0.69 1.47 -17.83
N GLU A 281 -0.37 0.21 -18.12
CA GLU A 281 0.94 -0.13 -18.64
C GLU A 281 0.79 -0.90 -19.94
N PHE A 282 1.46 -0.41 -20.98
CA PHE A 282 1.29 -0.96 -22.32
C PHE A 282 1.96 -2.35 -22.47
N SER A 283 2.99 -2.65 -21.67
CA SER A 283 3.60 -3.98 -21.61
C SER A 283 2.78 -5.00 -20.81
N ASN A 284 1.63 -4.59 -20.27
CA ASN A 284 0.77 -5.42 -19.46
C ASN A 284 0.12 -6.54 -20.27
N ARG A 285 0.15 -7.76 -19.73
CA ARG A 285 -0.41 -8.95 -20.38
C ARG A 285 -1.78 -9.40 -19.86
N LYS A 286 -2.38 -8.68 -18.89
CA LYS A 286 -3.62 -9.12 -18.22
C LYS A 286 -4.78 -8.14 -18.33
N GLY A 287 -4.55 -6.86 -18.06
CA GLY A 287 -5.57 -5.82 -18.20
C GLY A 287 -6.75 -5.98 -17.23
N PHE A 288 -7.97 -5.69 -17.67
CA PHE A 288 -9.21 -5.82 -16.91
C PHE A 288 -9.59 -7.27 -16.65
N GLN A 289 -9.93 -7.56 -15.40
CA GLN A 289 -10.20 -8.89 -14.91
C GLN A 289 -11.41 -8.86 -13.97
N ASN A 290 -12.17 -9.94 -13.94
CA ASN A 290 -13.19 -10.19 -12.92
C ASN A 290 -12.86 -11.47 -12.15
N TRP A 291 -13.38 -11.58 -10.94
CA TRP A 291 -13.16 -12.73 -10.09
C TRP A 291 -13.96 -13.94 -10.54
N ARG A 292 -13.34 -15.11 -10.53
CA ARG A 292 -14.04 -16.36 -10.85
C ARG A 292 -15.06 -16.69 -9.77
N HIS A 293 -16.20 -17.23 -10.18
CA HIS A 293 -17.24 -17.65 -9.26
C HIS A 293 -16.83 -18.93 -8.55
N VAL A 294 -17.24 -19.06 -7.29
CA VAL A 294 -17.00 -20.23 -6.46
C VAL A 294 -18.25 -21.10 -6.47
N ARG A 295 -18.09 -22.41 -6.66
CA ARG A 295 -19.19 -23.39 -6.63
C ARG A 295 -18.84 -24.57 -5.74
N ARG A 296 -19.79 -24.93 -4.89
CA ARG A 296 -19.84 -26.17 -4.12
C ARG A 296 -20.40 -27.29 -4.97
N THR A 297 -19.83 -28.47 -4.84
CA THR A 297 -20.34 -29.69 -5.45
C THR A 297 -20.29 -30.83 -4.44
N VAL A 298 -21.34 -31.65 -4.42
CA VAL A 298 -21.41 -32.83 -3.56
C VAL A 298 -21.50 -34.06 -4.46
N ALA A 299 -20.44 -34.88 -4.47
CA ALA A 299 -20.39 -36.11 -5.24
C ALA A 299 -19.93 -37.26 -4.35
N GLY A 300 -20.71 -38.35 -4.31
CA GLY A 300 -20.41 -39.52 -3.48
C GLY A 300 -20.30 -39.21 -1.98
N GLY A 301 -21.08 -38.24 -1.48
CA GLY A 301 -21.02 -37.79 -0.08
C GLY A 301 -19.81 -36.92 0.28
N LYS A 302 -18.93 -36.61 -0.68
CA LYS A 302 -17.81 -35.70 -0.49
C LYS A 302 -18.15 -34.32 -1.05
N GLU A 303 -18.04 -33.32 -0.19
CA GLU A 303 -18.14 -31.92 -0.55
C GLU A 303 -16.82 -31.41 -1.13
N THR A 304 -16.88 -30.67 -2.24
CA THR A 304 -15.74 -29.98 -2.81
C THR A 304 -16.13 -28.59 -3.30
N TRP A 305 -15.27 -27.61 -3.05
CA TRP A 305 -15.37 -26.25 -3.56
C TRP A 305 -14.42 -26.07 -4.74
N LYS A 306 -14.88 -25.40 -5.79
CA LYS A 306 -14.10 -25.15 -7.01
C LYS A 306 -14.37 -23.76 -7.55
N LEU A 307 -13.38 -23.19 -8.23
CA LEU A 307 -13.56 -22.01 -9.07
C LEU A 307 -14.11 -22.43 -10.43
N VAL A 308 -15.18 -21.77 -10.89
CA VAL A 308 -15.73 -21.95 -12.24
C VAL A 308 -14.65 -21.57 -13.26
N PRO A 309 -14.35 -22.39 -14.29
CA PRO A 309 -13.35 -22.06 -15.32
C PRO A 309 -13.59 -20.68 -15.94
N GLY A 310 -12.52 -19.92 -16.18
CA GLY A 310 -12.62 -18.55 -16.69
C GLY A 310 -13.43 -18.46 -17.98
N GLU A 311 -13.27 -19.41 -18.90
CA GLU A 311 -13.98 -19.49 -20.18
C GLU A 311 -15.50 -19.72 -20.04
N GLN A 312 -15.94 -20.16 -18.86
CA GLN A 312 -17.36 -20.39 -18.54
C GLN A 312 -17.96 -19.21 -17.76
N MET A 313 -17.16 -18.20 -17.43
CA MET A 313 -17.62 -17.05 -16.66
C MET A 313 -18.41 -16.07 -17.53
N PRO A 314 -19.46 -15.42 -16.97
CA PRO A 314 -20.13 -14.32 -17.64
C PRO A 314 -19.16 -13.22 -18.04
N GLY A 315 -19.28 -12.77 -19.30
CA GLY A 315 -18.42 -11.71 -19.83
C GLY A 315 -16.95 -12.11 -20.01
N TYR A 316 -16.59 -13.41 -20.02
CA TYR A 316 -15.25 -13.81 -20.42
C TYR A 316 -14.92 -13.30 -21.83
N SER A 317 -13.79 -12.60 -21.97
CA SER A 317 -13.33 -12.12 -23.25
C SER A 317 -11.83 -11.85 -23.25
N ARG A 318 -11.18 -12.23 -24.34
CA ARG A 318 -9.77 -11.94 -24.58
C ARG A 318 -9.55 -10.69 -25.45
N GLU A 319 -10.60 -9.94 -25.77
CA GLU A 319 -10.53 -8.82 -26.72
C GLU A 319 -9.41 -7.83 -26.39
N GLN A 320 -9.24 -7.49 -25.12
CA GLN A 320 -8.21 -6.57 -24.65
C GLN A 320 -6.78 -7.11 -24.79
N LEU A 321 -6.59 -8.43 -24.86
CA LEU A 321 -5.30 -9.11 -25.00
C LEU A 321 -4.90 -9.34 -26.46
N GLU A 322 -5.86 -9.27 -27.37
CA GLU A 322 -5.68 -9.52 -28.81
C GLU A 322 -5.44 -8.22 -29.58
N THR A 323 -5.50 -7.09 -28.88
CA THR A 323 -5.42 -5.78 -29.52
C THR A 323 -3.99 -5.35 -29.82
N GLY A 324 -3.71 -5.09 -31.10
CA GLY A 324 -2.41 -4.61 -31.59
C GLY A 324 -2.26 -3.09 -31.51
N TYR A 325 -2.58 -2.45 -30.38
CA TYR A 325 -2.40 -1.00 -30.23
C TYR A 325 -0.92 -0.61 -30.28
N ALA A 326 -0.63 0.61 -30.69
CA ALA A 326 0.75 1.10 -30.76
C ALA A 326 1.29 1.63 -29.42
N ASN A 327 0.39 2.06 -28.52
CA ASN A 327 0.73 2.65 -27.22
C ASN A 327 -0.45 2.57 -26.22
N GLY A 328 -0.19 2.90 -24.95
CA GLY A 328 -1.18 2.85 -23.87
C GLY A 328 -2.32 3.85 -24.01
N THR A 329 -2.06 5.03 -24.61
CA THR A 329 -3.08 6.04 -24.88
C THR A 329 -4.15 5.53 -25.85
N ASP A 330 -3.75 4.90 -26.95
CA ASP A 330 -4.70 4.38 -27.95
C ASP A 330 -5.53 3.23 -27.37
N TRP A 331 -4.89 2.35 -26.60
CA TRP A 331 -5.58 1.29 -25.87
C TRP A 331 -6.60 1.86 -24.88
N MET A 332 -6.22 2.87 -24.08
CA MET A 332 -7.13 3.50 -23.12
C MET A 332 -8.28 4.22 -23.83
N ASN A 333 -8.04 4.91 -24.94
CA ASN A 333 -9.10 5.55 -25.71
C ASN A 333 -10.11 4.52 -26.23
N TRP A 334 -9.62 3.37 -26.70
CA TRP A 334 -10.49 2.27 -27.10
C TRP A 334 -11.30 1.72 -25.92
N VAL A 335 -10.66 1.51 -24.75
CA VAL A 335 -11.35 1.10 -23.53
C VAL A 335 -12.47 2.09 -23.19
N LEU A 336 -12.16 3.37 -23.11
CA LEU A 336 -13.14 4.40 -22.74
C LEU A 336 -14.29 4.46 -23.75
N ALA A 337 -13.99 4.37 -25.06
CA ALA A 337 -15.00 4.30 -26.10
C ALA A 337 -15.91 3.07 -25.95
N ARG A 338 -15.34 1.89 -25.64
CA ARG A 338 -16.10 0.65 -25.36
C ARG A 338 -16.98 0.78 -24.12
N LEU A 339 -16.52 1.53 -23.12
CA LEU A 339 -17.29 1.90 -21.94
C LEU A 339 -18.30 3.04 -22.20
N GLY A 340 -18.41 3.54 -23.45
CA GLY A 340 -19.34 4.61 -23.83
C GLY A 340 -18.93 5.99 -23.30
N TYR A 341 -17.64 6.19 -23.04
CA TYR A 341 -17.06 7.47 -22.66
C TYR A 341 -16.22 8.03 -23.80
N HIS A 342 -16.54 9.26 -24.20
CA HIS A 342 -15.80 10.00 -25.20
C HIS A 342 -15.28 11.27 -24.54
N PHE A 343 -13.96 11.35 -24.39
CA PHE A 343 -13.31 12.54 -23.86
C PHE A 343 -12.85 13.41 -25.01
N SER A 344 -13.18 14.69 -24.98
CA SER A 344 -12.54 15.66 -25.86
C SER A 344 -11.05 15.78 -25.51
N ASP A 345 -10.25 16.27 -26.46
CA ASP A 345 -8.82 16.52 -26.20
C ASP A 345 -8.64 17.49 -25.00
N GLU A 346 -9.53 18.47 -24.80
CA GLU A 346 -9.51 19.35 -23.62
C GLU A 346 -9.73 18.61 -22.30
N GLN A 347 -10.68 17.66 -22.26
CA GLN A 347 -10.94 16.87 -21.06
C GLN A 347 -9.74 15.97 -20.75
N ARG A 348 -9.19 15.28 -21.76
CA ARG A 348 -8.00 14.44 -21.60
C ARG A 348 -6.80 15.23 -21.11
N TYR A 349 -6.55 16.40 -21.70
CA TYR A 349 -5.49 17.29 -21.29
C TYR A 349 -5.61 17.68 -19.80
N SER A 350 -6.83 17.98 -19.34
CA SER A 350 -7.10 18.37 -17.96
C SER A 350 -6.94 17.19 -16.98
N ILE A 351 -7.43 16.00 -17.35
CA ILE A 351 -7.30 14.79 -16.53
C ILE A 351 -5.82 14.41 -16.39
N PHE A 352 -5.08 14.34 -17.50
CA PHE A 352 -3.67 13.94 -17.48
C PHE A 352 -2.81 14.96 -16.72
N ALA A 353 -3.07 16.25 -16.87
CA ALA A 353 -2.38 17.27 -16.10
C ALA A 353 -2.63 17.17 -14.58
N LYS A 354 -3.85 16.82 -14.17
CA LYS A 354 -4.16 16.54 -12.77
C LYS A 354 -3.40 15.31 -12.27
N SER A 355 -3.38 14.22 -13.03
CA SER A 355 -2.61 13.01 -12.69
C SER A 355 -1.10 13.30 -12.62
N PHE A 356 -0.59 14.21 -13.45
CA PHE A 356 0.81 14.63 -13.44
C PHE A 356 1.15 15.42 -12.17
N GLU A 357 0.29 16.36 -11.79
CA GLU A 357 0.40 17.10 -10.53
C GLU A 357 0.42 16.17 -9.32
N GLN A 358 -0.55 15.24 -9.26
CA GLN A 358 -0.64 14.24 -8.21
C GLN A 358 0.59 13.34 -8.16
N SER A 359 1.13 12.94 -9.32
CA SER A 359 2.34 12.11 -9.40
C SER A 359 3.59 12.82 -8.90
N ILE A 360 3.73 14.13 -9.15
CA ILE A 360 4.82 14.95 -8.60
C ILE A 360 4.67 15.13 -7.08
N ASP A 361 3.47 15.51 -6.60
CA ASP A 361 3.19 15.65 -5.16
C ASP A 361 3.49 14.35 -4.43
N PHE A 362 3.07 13.24 -5.03
CA PHE A 362 3.32 11.92 -4.52
C PHE A 362 4.83 11.60 -4.46
N ARG A 363 5.55 11.84 -5.56
CA ARG A 363 7.00 11.69 -5.61
C ARG A 363 7.71 12.53 -4.52
N ARG A 364 7.21 13.73 -4.20
CA ARG A 364 7.74 14.58 -3.12
C ARG A 364 7.68 13.89 -1.76
N GLY A 365 6.53 13.33 -1.40
CA GLY A 365 6.39 12.56 -0.16
C GLY A 365 7.36 11.37 -0.07
N ILE A 366 7.46 10.57 -1.14
CA ILE A 366 8.36 9.40 -1.18
C ILE A 366 9.81 9.79 -1.08
N THR A 367 10.21 10.80 -1.83
CA THR A 367 11.62 11.21 -1.89
C THR A 367 12.06 11.81 -0.56
N ALA A 368 11.16 12.51 0.13
CA ALA A 368 11.39 13.03 1.47
C ALA A 368 11.56 11.89 2.48
N LEU A 369 10.63 10.94 2.52
CA LEU A 369 10.75 9.78 3.41
C LEU A 369 11.99 8.94 3.07
N GLY A 370 12.29 8.74 1.80
CA GLY A 370 13.49 8.04 1.37
C GLY A 370 14.77 8.72 1.84
N ALA A 371 14.84 10.05 1.81
CA ALA A 371 15.99 10.78 2.35
C ALA A 371 16.16 10.60 3.87
N LEU A 372 15.08 10.29 4.59
CA LEU A 372 15.13 10.00 6.02
C LEU A 372 15.55 8.56 6.33
N TYR A 373 14.97 7.59 5.60
CA TYR A 373 15.18 6.17 5.85
C TYR A 373 16.44 5.62 5.19
N CYS A 374 16.79 6.16 4.03
CA CYS A 374 17.86 5.68 3.17
C CYS A 374 18.90 6.77 2.86
N GLY A 375 18.81 7.96 3.46
CA GLY A 375 19.67 9.08 3.09
C GLY A 375 21.17 8.80 3.24
N PRO A 376 22.04 9.73 2.82
CA PRO A 376 23.50 9.52 2.77
C PRO A 376 24.14 9.11 4.10
N SER A 377 23.53 9.46 5.24
CA SER A 377 23.99 9.09 6.58
C SER A 377 23.66 7.63 6.96
N ALA A 378 22.68 7.01 6.30
CA ALA A 378 22.21 5.65 6.56
C ALA A 378 21.66 5.04 5.26
N PRO A 379 22.53 4.73 4.28
CA PRO A 379 22.09 4.22 2.97
C PRO A 379 21.38 2.87 3.12
N CYS A 380 20.26 2.72 2.41
CA CYS A 380 19.57 1.45 2.28
C CYS A 380 20.37 0.49 1.39
N ALA A 381 20.34 -0.80 1.73
CA ALA A 381 20.87 -1.84 0.86
C ALA A 381 20.10 -1.85 -0.46
N THR A 382 20.81 -1.84 -1.60
CA THR A 382 20.21 -1.76 -2.95
C THR A 382 19.30 -2.93 -3.32
N THR A 383 19.34 -4.02 -2.55
CA THR A 383 18.47 -5.20 -2.67
C THR A 383 17.50 -5.33 -1.49
N GLY A 384 17.44 -4.32 -0.62
CA GLY A 384 16.59 -4.32 0.57
C GLY A 384 15.22 -3.70 0.29
N ALA A 385 14.21 -4.15 1.03
CA ALA A 385 12.84 -3.67 0.88
C ALA A 385 12.73 -2.13 0.99
N ASP A 386 13.47 -1.49 1.91
CA ASP A 386 13.45 -0.03 2.02
C ASP A 386 13.97 0.66 0.74
N TYR A 387 15.00 0.12 0.08
CA TYR A 387 15.46 0.70 -1.18
C TYR A 387 14.39 0.61 -2.26
N ASP A 388 13.74 -0.55 -2.39
CA ASP A 388 12.65 -0.74 -3.35
C ASP A 388 11.46 0.19 -3.06
N ASN A 389 11.09 0.31 -1.78
CA ASN A 389 10.00 1.18 -1.31
C ASN A 389 10.27 2.65 -1.65
N TYR A 390 11.49 3.14 -1.37
CA TYR A 390 11.82 4.55 -1.45
C TYR A 390 12.47 4.98 -2.78
N SER A 391 12.86 4.05 -3.66
CA SER A 391 13.32 4.37 -5.02
C SER A 391 12.18 4.87 -5.91
N THR A 392 12.49 5.64 -6.96
CA THR A 392 11.45 6.20 -7.87
C THR A 392 11.59 5.81 -9.34
N PHE A 393 12.39 4.81 -9.70
CA PHE A 393 12.67 4.46 -11.11
C PHE A 393 11.40 4.28 -11.96
N SER A 394 10.47 3.42 -11.52
CA SER A 394 9.21 3.18 -12.23
C SER A 394 8.27 4.40 -12.19
N ARG A 395 8.34 5.22 -11.14
CA ARG A 395 7.52 6.43 -11.00
C ARG A 395 7.99 7.52 -11.95
N ASP A 396 9.30 7.69 -12.07
CA ASP A 396 9.92 8.71 -12.92
C ASP A 396 9.73 8.37 -14.40
N ALA A 397 9.78 7.08 -14.78
CA ALA A 397 9.43 6.63 -16.13
C ALA A 397 7.97 6.97 -16.49
N ARG A 398 7.00 6.60 -15.63
CA ARG A 398 5.58 6.89 -15.88
C ARG A 398 5.27 8.39 -15.92
N LEU A 399 5.96 9.18 -15.10
CA LEU A 399 5.80 10.64 -15.11
C LEU A 399 6.27 11.25 -16.44
N LYS A 400 7.32 10.69 -17.07
CA LYS A 400 7.77 11.09 -18.42
C LYS A 400 6.75 10.71 -19.49
N ASP A 401 6.25 9.47 -19.45
CA ASP A 401 5.20 9.04 -20.38
C ASP A 401 3.97 9.97 -20.30
N LEU A 402 3.53 10.28 -19.08
CA LEU A 402 2.42 11.20 -18.85
C LEU A 402 2.69 12.63 -19.32
N ARG A 403 3.90 13.15 -19.08
CA ARG A 403 4.34 14.45 -19.62
C ARG A 403 4.21 14.47 -21.14
N ASP A 404 4.72 13.44 -21.81
CA ASP A 404 4.79 13.38 -23.26
C ASP A 404 3.38 13.30 -23.87
N GLU A 405 2.46 12.56 -23.23
CA GLU A 405 1.03 12.54 -23.59
C GLU A 405 0.36 13.92 -23.44
N ILE A 406 0.57 14.60 -22.31
CA ILE A 406 0.02 15.96 -22.09
C ILE A 406 0.54 16.92 -23.16
N ARG A 407 1.85 16.85 -23.49
CA ARG A 407 2.45 17.70 -24.52
C ARG A 407 1.88 17.40 -25.91
N ALA A 408 1.70 16.13 -26.25
CA ALA A 408 1.12 15.73 -27.53
C ALA A 408 -0.32 16.27 -27.70
N ILE A 409 -1.16 16.18 -26.66
CA ILE A 409 -2.52 16.74 -26.69
C ILE A 409 -2.48 18.27 -26.70
N GLY A 410 -1.64 18.89 -25.88
CA GLY A 410 -1.48 20.34 -25.82
C GLY A 410 -1.03 20.96 -27.15
N ALA A 411 -0.18 20.26 -27.90
CA ALA A 411 0.23 20.68 -29.24
C ALA A 411 -0.94 20.70 -30.24
N LYS A 412 -1.86 19.71 -30.16
CA LYS A 412 -3.08 19.67 -30.99
C LYS A 412 -4.06 20.80 -30.64
N LEU A 413 -4.29 21.02 -29.35
CA LEU A 413 -5.20 22.06 -28.86
C LEU A 413 -4.68 23.49 -29.10
N GLY A 414 -3.36 23.65 -29.06
CA GLY A 414 -2.68 24.94 -29.19
C GLY A 414 -2.73 25.81 -27.92
N PRO A 415 -1.80 26.78 -27.78
CA PRO A 415 -1.62 27.56 -26.54
C PRO A 415 -2.77 28.52 -26.23
N ARG A 416 -3.66 28.78 -27.20
CA ARG A 416 -4.81 29.67 -27.02
C ARG A 416 -6.03 28.98 -26.43
N ASN A 417 -6.08 27.64 -26.45
CA ASN A 417 -7.18 26.85 -25.92
C ASN A 417 -7.36 27.10 -24.41
N SER A 418 -8.61 27.17 -23.96
CA SER A 418 -8.96 27.50 -22.57
C SER A 418 -8.49 26.44 -21.57
N ALA A 419 -8.55 25.16 -21.93
CA ALA A 419 -8.06 24.07 -21.07
C ALA A 419 -6.54 24.16 -20.89
N VAL A 420 -5.80 24.42 -21.98
CA VAL A 420 -4.34 24.61 -21.93
C VAL A 420 -3.97 25.78 -21.01
N LYS A 421 -4.65 26.93 -21.15
CA LYS A 421 -4.44 28.09 -20.27
C LYS A 421 -4.78 27.79 -18.81
N SER A 422 -5.90 27.10 -18.57
CA SER A 422 -6.36 26.76 -17.23
C SER A 422 -5.36 25.88 -16.51
N VAL A 423 -4.92 24.79 -17.15
CA VAL A 423 -3.91 23.88 -16.59
C VAL A 423 -2.60 24.61 -16.34
N ARG A 424 -2.08 25.38 -17.30
CA ARG A 424 -0.82 26.12 -17.13
C ARG A 424 -0.88 27.07 -15.94
N LYS A 425 -2.00 27.78 -15.76
CA LYS A 425 -2.26 28.63 -14.61
C LYS A 425 -2.32 27.84 -13.30
N THR A 426 -2.95 26.67 -13.28
CA THR A 426 -2.98 25.79 -12.10
C THR A 426 -1.57 25.33 -11.72
N LEU A 427 -0.78 24.85 -12.69
CA LEU A 427 0.59 24.40 -12.45
C LEU A 427 1.52 25.56 -12.04
N GLU A 428 1.29 26.76 -12.56
CA GLU A 428 1.98 27.97 -12.13
C GLU A 428 1.66 28.32 -10.68
N ALA A 429 0.38 28.27 -10.30
CA ALA A 429 -0.07 28.52 -8.93
C ALA A 429 0.45 27.48 -7.93
N ARG A 430 0.75 26.25 -8.37
CA ARG A 430 1.42 25.23 -7.55
C ARG A 430 2.88 25.58 -7.26
N GLY A 431 3.56 26.31 -8.16
CA GLY A 431 4.92 26.81 -7.95
C GLY A 431 6.00 25.74 -8.15
N ALA A 432 6.99 25.73 -7.24
CA ALA A 432 8.12 24.81 -7.29
C ALA A 432 7.71 23.37 -6.95
N VAL A 433 8.32 22.37 -7.61
CA VAL A 433 8.06 20.94 -7.32
C VAL A 433 8.54 20.53 -5.93
N ALA A 434 9.55 21.23 -5.40
CA ALA A 434 10.06 21.14 -4.05
C ALA A 434 10.51 22.54 -3.58
N ALA A 435 10.41 22.86 -2.29
CA ALA A 435 10.57 24.23 -1.76
C ALA A 435 11.90 24.93 -2.11
N GLY A 436 12.99 24.16 -2.23
CA GLY A 436 14.32 24.66 -2.58
C GLY A 436 14.68 24.52 -4.06
N SER A 437 13.78 23.95 -4.87
CA SER A 437 14.03 23.74 -6.29
C SER A 437 13.63 24.97 -7.11
N SER A 438 14.44 25.32 -8.10
CA SER A 438 14.06 26.29 -9.13
C SER A 438 13.09 25.68 -10.17
N THR A 439 12.95 24.36 -10.18
CA THR A 439 12.03 23.65 -11.07
C THR A 439 10.60 23.82 -10.60
N THR A 440 9.75 24.34 -11.47
CA THR A 440 8.30 24.40 -11.27
C THR A 440 7.58 23.21 -11.89
N TYR A 441 6.30 23.02 -11.55
CA TYR A 441 5.44 22.04 -12.23
C TYR A 441 5.35 22.32 -13.74
N ASN A 442 5.38 23.60 -14.14
CA ASN A 442 5.37 23.99 -15.54
C ASN A 442 6.67 23.60 -16.26
N ASP A 443 7.82 23.73 -15.58
CA ASP A 443 9.12 23.32 -16.14
C ASP A 443 9.19 21.80 -16.31
N ALA A 444 8.76 21.05 -15.29
CA ALA A 444 8.67 19.60 -15.35
C ALA A 444 7.77 19.12 -16.51
N LEU A 445 6.68 19.84 -16.78
CA LEU A 445 5.80 19.54 -17.91
C LEU A 445 6.40 19.97 -19.27
N ALA A 446 7.18 21.06 -19.31
CA ALA A 446 7.64 21.66 -20.57
C ALA A 446 8.97 21.11 -21.08
N SER A 447 9.83 20.57 -20.20
CA SER A 447 11.23 20.28 -20.50
C SER A 447 11.59 18.79 -20.34
N ASP A 448 12.22 18.24 -21.38
CA ASP A 448 12.80 16.89 -21.42
C ASP A 448 14.12 16.76 -20.65
N GLY A 449 14.64 17.83 -20.06
CA GLY A 449 15.83 17.76 -19.20
C GLY A 449 15.49 17.69 -17.72
N THR A 450 14.26 18.06 -17.35
CA THR A 450 13.92 18.35 -15.95
C THR A 450 13.74 17.06 -15.15
N ILE A 451 12.86 16.17 -15.59
CA ILE A 451 12.59 14.90 -14.89
C ILE A 451 13.79 13.96 -15.01
N GLU A 452 14.52 14.06 -16.13
CA GLU A 452 15.71 13.29 -16.46
C GLU A 452 16.89 13.63 -15.55
N ALA A 453 16.95 14.85 -15.02
CA ALA A 453 17.94 15.24 -14.03
C ALA A 453 17.64 14.71 -12.62
N TRP A 454 16.42 14.25 -12.35
CA TRP A 454 16.03 13.78 -11.01
C TRP A 454 16.66 12.42 -10.71
N SER A 455 17.28 12.29 -9.52
CA SER A 455 17.74 10.97 -9.06
C SER A 455 16.59 10.13 -8.52
N ALA A 456 16.52 8.89 -9.00
CA ALA A 456 15.61 7.87 -8.51
C ALA A 456 16.16 7.07 -7.31
N ASP A 457 17.45 7.20 -7.02
CA ASP A 457 18.15 6.50 -5.95
C ASP A 457 17.75 7.07 -4.58
N PRO A 458 17.21 6.26 -3.64
CA PRO A 458 16.88 6.73 -2.30
C PRO A 458 18.10 7.03 -1.43
N ASN A 459 19.30 6.60 -1.83
CA ASN A 459 20.54 6.79 -1.08
C ASN A 459 21.18 8.17 -1.23
N VAL A 460 20.61 9.02 -2.10
CA VAL A 460 21.09 10.39 -2.31
C VAL A 460 20.30 11.39 -1.47
N ALA A 461 20.89 12.58 -1.25
CA ALA A 461 20.23 13.66 -0.53
C ALA A 461 18.93 14.11 -1.24
N PHE A 462 17.95 14.57 -0.46
CA PHE A 462 16.64 15.01 -0.96
C PHE A 462 16.75 16.01 -2.14
N ALA A 463 17.66 16.98 -2.06
CA ALA A 463 17.89 17.95 -3.14
C ALA A 463 18.29 17.29 -4.47
N ALA A 464 19.20 16.30 -4.45
CA ALA A 464 19.65 15.58 -5.64
C ALA A 464 18.52 14.75 -6.27
N ARG A 465 17.57 14.29 -5.45
CA ARG A 465 16.35 13.63 -5.94
C ARG A 465 15.44 14.56 -6.74
N TRP A 466 15.66 15.87 -6.69
CA TRP A 466 14.91 16.90 -7.43
C TRP A 466 15.79 17.66 -8.44
N GLY A 467 16.84 17.00 -8.94
CA GLY A 467 17.67 17.51 -10.03
C GLY A 467 18.72 18.54 -9.61
N PHE A 468 18.89 18.76 -8.31
CA PHE A 468 19.88 19.68 -7.80
C PHE A 468 21.26 19.00 -7.70
N THR A 469 22.17 19.35 -8.60
CA THR A 469 23.53 18.78 -8.69
C THR A 469 24.65 19.76 -8.31
N GLY A 470 24.30 21.03 -8.05
CA GLY A 470 25.24 22.08 -7.68
C GLY A 470 25.56 22.14 -6.18
N THR A 471 26.25 23.20 -5.77
CA THR A 471 26.37 23.61 -4.37
C THR A 471 25.16 24.47 -4.00
N ALA A 472 24.26 23.94 -3.17
CA ALA A 472 23.09 24.69 -2.74
C ALA A 472 23.53 25.84 -1.84
N ASP A 473 23.00 27.03 -2.10
CA ASP A 473 23.18 28.15 -1.19
C ASP A 473 22.47 27.86 0.16
N ALA A 474 22.67 28.74 1.15
CA ALA A 474 22.07 28.54 2.46
C ALA A 474 20.53 28.50 2.41
N ASN A 475 19.89 29.36 1.61
CA ASN A 475 18.43 29.39 1.43
C ASN A 475 17.90 28.09 0.82
N GLN A 476 18.55 27.58 -0.23
CA GLN A 476 18.17 26.35 -0.90
C GLN A 476 18.32 25.14 0.03
N ARG A 477 19.43 25.03 0.77
CA ARG A 477 19.64 23.95 1.76
C ARG A 477 18.56 23.97 2.84
N TYR A 478 18.29 25.15 3.39
CA TYR A 478 17.21 25.33 4.36
C TYR A 478 15.84 24.95 3.79
N ALA A 479 15.51 25.40 2.58
CA ALA A 479 14.23 25.11 1.95
C ALA A 479 14.05 23.61 1.65
N PHE A 480 15.08 22.91 1.14
CA PHE A 480 15.02 21.46 0.94
C PHE A 480 14.87 20.69 2.26
N ALA A 481 15.63 21.05 3.30
CA ALA A 481 15.51 20.42 4.62
C ALA A 481 14.11 20.65 5.22
N ALA A 482 13.59 21.88 5.10
CA ALA A 482 12.24 22.22 5.57
C ALA A 482 11.14 21.48 4.78
N ASP A 483 11.32 21.25 3.49
CA ASP A 483 10.35 20.51 2.69
C ASP A 483 10.34 19.03 3.06
N ALA A 484 11.52 18.41 3.16
CA ALA A 484 11.67 17.02 3.58
C ALA A 484 11.08 16.79 4.98
N PHE A 485 11.36 17.71 5.92
CA PHE A 485 10.82 17.65 7.27
C PHE A 485 9.29 17.78 7.32
N LEU A 486 8.72 18.67 6.50
CA LEU A 486 7.26 18.83 6.44
C LEU A 486 6.55 17.58 5.91
N GLU A 487 7.09 16.95 4.86
CA GLU A 487 6.56 15.69 4.33
C GLU A 487 6.68 14.54 5.34
N ALA A 488 7.75 14.54 6.14
CA ALA A 488 7.90 13.61 7.26
C ALA A 488 6.81 13.79 8.33
N LEU A 489 6.54 15.05 8.71
CA LEU A 489 5.48 15.38 9.66
C LEU A 489 4.09 14.98 9.16
N LYS A 490 3.82 15.16 7.87
CA LYS A 490 2.57 14.72 7.23
C LYS A 490 2.40 13.21 7.31
N ALA A 491 3.45 12.46 7.00
CA ALA A 491 3.44 11.00 7.11
C ALA A 491 3.21 10.56 8.55
N ARG A 492 3.91 11.19 9.52
CA ARG A 492 3.74 10.93 10.94
C ARG A 492 2.32 11.22 11.42
N ASP A 493 1.73 12.35 11.04
CA ASP A 493 0.34 12.67 11.38
C ASP A 493 -0.59 11.54 10.91
N GLY A 494 -0.40 11.03 9.69
CA GLY A 494 -1.10 9.84 9.20
C GLY A 494 -1.00 8.63 10.14
N PHE A 495 0.20 8.26 10.58
CA PHE A 495 0.39 7.15 11.54
C PHE A 495 -0.24 7.43 12.90
N VAL A 496 -0.11 8.66 13.40
CA VAL A 496 -0.70 9.07 14.67
C VAL A 496 -2.21 8.98 14.62
N GLN A 497 -2.83 9.49 13.54
CA GLN A 497 -4.27 9.39 13.33
C GLN A 497 -4.72 7.94 13.24
N SER A 498 -4.07 7.08 12.45
CA SER A 498 -4.46 5.67 12.32
C SER A 498 -4.49 4.97 13.68
N ALA A 499 -3.42 5.13 14.48
CA ALA A 499 -3.36 4.60 15.83
C ALA A 499 -4.43 5.21 16.76
N TRP A 500 -4.68 6.52 16.67
CA TRP A 500 -5.75 7.14 17.46
C TRP A 500 -7.14 6.62 17.09
N TYR A 501 -7.46 6.53 15.80
CA TYR A 501 -8.72 5.95 15.33
C TYR A 501 -8.85 4.50 15.82
N GLN A 502 -7.76 3.73 15.76
CA GLN A 502 -7.76 2.36 16.23
C GLN A 502 -8.06 2.27 17.73
N CYS A 503 -7.41 3.10 18.55
CA CYS A 503 -7.54 3.00 20.01
C CYS A 503 -8.71 3.80 20.60
N HIS A 504 -9.25 4.77 19.87
CA HIS A 504 -10.41 5.54 20.30
C HIS A 504 -11.72 4.80 20.02
N TYR A 505 -11.83 4.14 18.87
CA TYR A 505 -13.04 3.43 18.48
C TYR A 505 -13.03 1.94 18.84
N TRP A 506 -11.87 1.39 19.18
CA TRP A 506 -11.70 -0.02 19.55
C TRP A 506 -10.83 -0.16 20.80
N THR A 507 -11.01 -1.27 21.54
CA THR A 507 -10.13 -1.59 22.66
C THR A 507 -8.73 -1.92 22.14
N CYS A 508 -7.77 -1.02 22.36
CA CYS A 508 -6.37 -1.29 22.07
C CYS A 508 -5.67 -1.89 23.30
N SER A 509 -5.17 -3.12 23.18
CA SER A 509 -4.01 -3.54 23.97
C SER A 509 -2.73 -3.15 23.23
N GLY A 510 -1.74 -2.58 23.94
CA GLY A 510 -0.42 -2.29 23.37
C GLY A 510 0.35 -3.55 22.90
N THR A 511 -0.15 -4.74 23.21
CA THR A 511 0.42 -6.02 22.76
C THR A 511 -0.13 -6.51 21.42
N GLU A 512 -1.25 -5.95 20.94
CA GLU A 512 -1.86 -6.37 19.68
C GLU A 512 -0.96 -6.05 18.49
N ALA A 513 -0.79 -7.01 17.58
CA ALA A 513 0.05 -6.84 16.39
C ALA A 513 -0.40 -5.66 15.51
N SER A 514 -1.71 -5.47 15.40
CA SER A 514 -2.33 -4.34 14.70
C SER A 514 -1.93 -2.99 15.29
N VAL A 515 -1.87 -2.91 16.62
CA VAL A 515 -1.48 -1.72 17.38
C VAL A 515 0.03 -1.47 17.23
N LYS A 516 0.87 -2.50 17.35
CA LYS A 516 2.33 -2.37 17.12
C LYS A 516 2.67 -1.89 15.71
N ALA A 517 1.87 -2.27 14.72
CA ALA A 517 2.16 -1.94 13.32
C ALA A 517 1.95 -0.44 12.99
N VAL A 518 1.27 0.30 13.87
CA VAL A 518 1.10 1.76 13.81
C VAL A 518 1.97 2.51 14.84
N GLU A 519 2.95 1.82 15.43
CA GLU A 519 3.98 2.44 16.28
C GLU A 519 4.85 3.41 15.46
N THR A 520 5.18 4.56 16.05
CA THR A 520 5.93 5.62 15.34
C THR A 520 7.42 5.67 15.67
N SER A 521 7.98 4.72 16.43
CA SER A 521 9.37 4.81 16.92
C SER A 521 10.41 4.99 15.82
N ARG A 522 10.28 4.24 14.73
CA ARG A 522 11.18 4.34 13.57
C ARG A 522 11.07 5.71 12.89
N ILE A 523 9.86 6.19 12.63
CA ILE A 523 9.66 7.50 11.98
C ILE A 523 10.04 8.66 12.91
N ASP A 524 9.81 8.53 14.22
CA ASP A 524 10.14 9.54 15.23
C ASP A 524 11.65 9.76 15.36
N ALA A 525 12.44 8.68 15.34
CA ALA A 525 13.91 8.76 15.34
C ALA A 525 14.43 9.56 14.12
N ASN A 526 13.87 9.26 12.95
CA ASN A 526 14.24 9.91 11.70
C ASN A 526 13.80 11.37 11.63
N ILE A 527 12.61 11.68 12.12
CA ILE A 527 12.11 13.06 12.19
C ILE A 527 12.96 13.88 13.15
N ARG A 528 13.37 13.33 14.30
CA ARG A 528 14.29 14.03 15.22
C ARG A 528 15.64 14.35 14.57
N ALA A 529 16.19 13.42 13.78
CA ALA A 529 17.42 13.68 13.02
C ALA A 529 17.25 14.80 11.99
N ALA A 530 16.17 14.75 11.21
CA ALA A 530 15.85 15.78 10.22
C ALA A 530 15.56 17.15 10.84
N TYR A 531 14.93 17.18 12.02
CA TYR A 531 14.74 18.39 12.78
C TYR A 531 16.07 19.02 13.20
N GLY A 532 17.03 18.22 13.66
CA GLY A 532 18.37 18.69 13.99
C GLY A 532 19.07 19.36 12.80
N GLU A 533 18.92 18.79 11.60
CA GLU A 533 19.44 19.39 10.37
C GLU A 533 18.72 20.70 10.00
N LEU A 534 17.38 20.72 10.06
CA LEU A 534 16.57 21.91 9.81
C LEU A 534 16.94 23.04 10.78
N ALA A 535 17.05 22.75 12.08
CA ALA A 535 17.41 23.72 13.11
C ALA A 535 18.81 24.31 12.87
N ARG A 536 19.77 23.47 12.45
CA ARG A 536 21.11 23.93 12.06
C ARG A 536 21.06 24.90 10.87
N PHE A 537 20.26 24.61 9.85
CA PHE A 537 20.11 25.52 8.72
C PHE A 537 19.31 26.79 9.07
N ASP A 538 18.30 26.71 9.94
CA ASP A 538 17.55 27.90 10.39
C ASP A 538 18.46 28.90 11.11
N ALA A 539 19.46 28.40 11.84
CA ALA A 539 20.48 29.20 12.53
C ALA A 539 21.59 29.75 11.61
N ASP A 540 21.67 29.31 10.34
CA ASP A 540 22.67 29.79 9.39
C ASP A 540 22.38 31.26 9.01
N PRO A 541 23.32 32.21 9.24
CA PRO A 541 23.12 33.62 8.91
C PRO A 541 22.98 33.87 7.40
N GLY A 542 23.39 32.91 6.56
CA GLY A 542 23.20 32.97 5.11
C GLY A 542 21.77 32.69 4.65
N VAL A 543 20.90 32.15 5.52
CA VAL A 543 19.47 32.04 5.23
C VAL A 543 18.83 33.40 5.46
N ASP A 544 18.06 33.89 4.51
CA ASP A 544 17.38 35.19 4.62
C ASP A 544 16.03 35.10 5.35
N ALA A 545 15.52 36.27 5.76
CA ALA A 545 14.25 36.36 6.48
C ALA A 545 13.04 35.98 5.63
N ALA A 546 13.09 36.21 4.30
CA ALA A 546 11.98 35.92 3.40
C ALA A 546 11.79 34.41 3.22
N THR A 547 12.88 33.66 3.10
CA THR A 547 12.89 32.20 3.01
C THR A 547 12.36 31.59 4.31
N ARG A 548 12.82 32.06 5.48
CA ARG A 548 12.25 31.63 6.78
C ARG A 548 10.75 31.93 6.88
N ALA A 549 10.32 33.13 6.50
CA ALA A 549 8.92 33.53 6.56
C ALA A 549 8.03 32.69 5.64
N SER A 550 8.48 32.43 4.41
CA SER A 550 7.80 31.56 3.44
C SER A 550 7.66 30.13 3.97
N THR A 551 8.74 29.56 4.52
CA THR A 551 8.71 28.24 5.16
C THR A 551 7.71 28.19 6.31
N ARG A 552 7.74 29.16 7.24
CA ARG A 552 6.80 29.19 8.37
C ARG A 552 5.35 29.36 7.90
N ALA A 553 5.10 30.15 6.86
CA ALA A 553 3.75 30.29 6.28
C ALA A 553 3.22 28.95 5.75
N ARG A 554 4.06 28.16 5.05
CA ARG A 554 3.68 26.81 4.61
C ARG A 554 3.38 25.87 5.78
N TYR A 555 4.19 25.92 6.83
CA TYR A 555 4.00 25.07 8.02
C TYR A 555 2.71 25.41 8.77
N ARG A 556 2.34 26.69 8.85
CA ARG A 556 1.04 27.12 9.39
C ARG A 556 -0.15 26.65 8.53
N GLY A 557 0.06 26.41 7.25
CA GLY A 557 -0.96 25.88 6.34
C GLY A 557 -1.25 24.39 6.54
N PHE A 558 -0.40 23.66 7.25
CA PHE A 558 -0.62 22.25 7.57
C PHE A 558 -1.09 22.08 9.02
N GLY A 559 -2.40 21.88 9.18
CA GLY A 559 -3.01 21.56 10.48
C GLY A 559 -2.86 20.07 10.81
N LEU A 560 -2.50 19.77 12.06
CA LEU A 560 -2.45 18.40 12.58
C LEU A 560 -3.88 17.94 12.89
N GLN A 561 -4.27 16.79 12.34
CA GLN A 561 -5.65 16.30 12.48
C GLN A 561 -5.97 15.93 13.93
N ASN A 562 -7.23 16.12 14.34
CA ASN A 562 -7.76 15.76 15.67
C ASN A 562 -6.96 16.30 16.89
N PHE A 563 -6.02 17.22 16.67
CA PHE A 563 -5.16 17.76 17.70
C PHE A 563 -5.66 19.15 18.10
N THR A 564 -6.43 19.18 19.19
CA THR A 564 -7.24 20.34 19.58
C THR A 564 -6.42 21.52 20.13
N ALA A 565 -7.05 22.69 20.08
CA ALA A 565 -6.48 23.99 20.40
C ALA A 565 -6.05 24.21 21.87
N SER A 566 -6.55 23.40 22.81
CA SER A 566 -6.21 23.55 24.22
C SER A 566 -4.73 23.29 24.50
N VAL A 567 -4.07 22.54 23.60
CA VAL A 567 -2.70 22.07 23.75
C VAL A 567 -1.70 23.01 23.08
N CYS A 568 -2.02 23.52 21.88
CA CYS A 568 -1.17 24.49 21.18
C CYS A 568 -1.56 25.93 21.55
N ALA A 569 -0.98 26.40 22.65
CA ALA A 569 -0.93 27.81 23.04
C ALA A 569 -2.28 28.49 23.34
N GLY A 570 -3.25 27.78 23.93
CA GLY A 570 -4.43 28.38 24.58
C GLY A 570 -5.33 29.25 23.69
N SER A 571 -5.20 29.17 22.36
CA SER A 571 -5.70 30.19 21.42
C SER A 571 -6.94 29.78 20.61
N GLY A 572 -7.54 28.62 20.90
CA GLY A 572 -8.77 28.17 20.21
C GLY A 572 -8.57 27.77 18.73
N ARG A 573 -7.35 27.78 18.19
CA ARG A 573 -7.01 27.31 16.83
C ARG A 573 -6.41 25.90 16.82
N SER A 574 -6.60 25.15 15.73
CA SER A 574 -5.93 23.86 15.53
C SER A 574 -4.40 24.01 15.54
N CYS A 575 -3.73 23.00 16.09
CA CYS A 575 -2.28 22.88 16.02
C CYS A 575 -1.79 22.77 14.58
N THR A 576 -0.66 23.40 14.27
CA THR A 576 -0.04 23.35 12.93
C THR A 576 1.37 22.77 13.00
N ALA A 577 1.94 22.41 11.86
CA ALA A 577 3.35 22.01 11.81
C ALA A 577 4.28 23.11 12.36
N ASP A 578 3.93 24.39 12.24
CA ASP A 578 4.73 25.52 12.75
C ASP A 578 4.86 25.45 14.28
N ASP A 579 3.78 25.09 14.97
CA ASP A 579 3.72 24.97 16.43
C ASP A 579 4.61 23.82 16.95
N VAL A 580 4.63 22.72 16.20
CA VAL A 580 5.45 21.56 16.52
C VAL A 580 6.93 21.81 16.21
N SER A 581 7.23 22.56 15.14
CA SER A 581 8.59 22.68 14.60
C SER A 581 9.35 23.89 15.11
N PHE A 582 8.69 25.05 15.21
CA PHE A 582 9.36 26.33 15.38
C PHE A 582 8.99 27.08 16.66
N ALA A 583 7.98 26.62 17.41
CA ALA A 583 7.66 27.25 18.70
C ALA A 583 8.71 26.89 19.77
N ASN A 584 8.91 27.78 20.73
CA ASN A 584 9.88 27.59 21.83
C ASN A 584 9.72 26.22 22.49
N GLY A 585 10.83 25.49 22.65
CA GLY A 585 10.83 24.14 23.22
C GLY A 585 10.46 23.02 22.24
N ALA A 586 10.29 23.30 20.93
CA ALA A 586 9.99 22.29 19.91
C ALA A 586 10.92 21.07 19.97
N ALA A 587 12.23 21.28 20.03
CA ALA A 587 13.22 20.22 20.16
C ALA A 587 12.95 19.29 21.36
N SER A 588 12.63 19.87 22.53
CA SER A 588 12.31 19.11 23.74
C SER A 588 11.04 18.29 23.52
N ARG A 589 9.96 18.92 23.03
CA ARG A 589 8.69 18.23 22.77
C ARG A 589 8.86 17.06 21.81
N MET A 590 9.67 17.20 20.75
CA MET A 590 9.95 16.10 19.83
C MET A 590 10.71 14.94 20.47
N ASN A 591 11.59 15.22 21.44
CA ASN A 591 12.24 14.17 22.22
C ASN A 591 11.26 13.45 23.15
N ASP A 592 10.24 14.17 23.61
CA ASP A 592 9.20 13.65 24.50
C ASP A 592 8.04 12.96 23.75
N TRP A 593 8.10 12.88 22.41
CA TRP A 593 7.10 12.15 21.61
C TRP A 593 7.01 10.70 22.04
N SER A 594 5.80 10.28 22.40
CA SER A 594 5.52 8.86 22.55
C SER A 594 5.31 8.18 21.20
N ALA A 595 6.07 7.10 20.99
CA ALA A 595 5.86 6.16 19.92
C ALA A 595 4.71 5.18 20.20
N ASN A 596 4.27 5.08 21.46
CA ASN A 596 3.29 4.11 21.88
C ASN A 596 1.90 4.48 21.32
N PRO A 597 1.30 3.62 20.48
CA PRO A 597 0.00 3.89 19.86
C PRO A 597 -1.16 4.02 20.86
N VAL A 598 -1.04 3.47 22.08
CA VAL A 598 -2.10 3.59 23.11
C VAL A 598 -2.04 4.90 23.92
N ASP A 599 -0.97 5.67 23.78
CA ASP A 599 -0.88 6.97 24.42
C ASP A 599 -1.83 7.98 23.76
N ASP A 600 -2.31 8.95 24.54
CA ASP A 600 -3.18 9.99 24.02
C ASP A 600 -2.47 10.90 22.99
N LEU A 601 -3.27 11.61 22.20
CA LEU A 601 -2.73 12.49 21.16
C LEU A 601 -1.74 13.55 21.71
N PRO A 602 -1.98 14.22 22.86
CA PRO A 602 -1.02 15.15 23.46
C PRO A 602 0.36 14.53 23.68
N LYS A 603 0.43 13.39 24.37
CA LYS A 603 1.69 12.72 24.66
C LYS A 603 2.40 12.23 23.39
N ARG A 604 1.65 11.82 22.37
CA ARG A 604 2.20 11.44 21.06
C ARG A 604 2.74 12.63 20.26
N TRP A 605 2.40 13.86 20.60
CA TRP A 605 2.99 15.09 20.05
C TRP A 605 3.88 15.85 21.04
N GLY A 606 4.14 15.27 22.22
CA GLY A 606 5.05 15.83 23.23
C GLY A 606 4.45 17.01 24.00
N PHE A 607 3.14 16.96 24.28
CA PHE A 607 2.41 18.00 25.00
C PHE A 607 1.71 17.48 26.25
#